data_AF-A0A2N9DV27-F1
#
_entry.id   AF-A0A2N9DV27-F1
#
_cell.length_a   1.000
_cell.length_b   1.000
_cell.length_c   1.000
_cell.angle_alpha   90.00
_cell.angle_beta   90.00
_cell.angle_gamma   90.00
#
_symmetry.space_group_name_H-M   'P 1'
#
loop_
_entity.id
_entity.type
_entity.pdbx_description
1 polymer ?
#
loop_
_entity_poly.entity_id
_entity_poly.type
_entity_poly.pdbx_seq_one_letter_code
_entity_poly.pdbx_strand_id
1 'polypeptide(L)'
;MIQTVIVIFLIIIALLGLVLYRYHNQQFMIFDLTENTRLGHVLLIAGILLIITAVCGLLILLLLPVIWTLITVIIASLIAGFVGICFATSL
;
A
#
# COMPACT_ATOMS: atom_id res chain seq x y z
N MET A 1 -1.72 19.19 -14.72
CA MET A 1 -2.34 17.90 -15.08
C MET A 1 -1.62 16.72 -14.43
N ILE A 2 -0.31 16.52 -14.67
CA ILE A 2 0.44 15.38 -14.09
C ILE A 2 0.47 15.38 -12.55
N GLN A 3 0.68 16.52 -11.91
CA GLN A 3 0.66 16.61 -10.43
C GLN A 3 -0.68 16.18 -9.83
N THR A 4 -1.80 16.52 -10.47
CA THR A 4 -3.14 16.15 -10.01
C THR A 4 -3.34 14.64 -10.00
N VAL A 5 -2.84 13.94 -11.03
CA VAL A 5 -2.86 12.47 -11.11
C VAL A 5 -2.01 11.83 -10.02
N ILE A 6 -0.84 12.40 -9.73
CA ILE A 6 0.05 11.90 -8.66
C ILE A 6 -0.61 12.05 -7.29
N VAL A 7 -1.28 13.18 -7.03
CA VAL A 7 -1.99 13.39 -5.76
C VAL A 7 -3.11 12.36 -5.59
N ILE A 8 -3.90 12.11 -6.63
CA ILE A 8 -4.95 11.07 -6.60
C ILE A 8 -4.33 9.69 -6.33
N PHE A 9 -3.21 9.38 -6.99
CA PHE A 9 -2.49 8.12 -6.77
C PHE A 9 -2.01 7.96 -5.32
N LEU A 10 -1.45 9.02 -4.72
CA LEU A 10 -1.04 9.01 -3.31
C LEU A 10 -2.23 8.79 -2.37
N ILE A 11 -3.39 9.38 -2.65
CA ILE A 11 -4.62 9.18 -1.90
C ILE A 11 -5.07 7.71 -1.99
N ILE A 12 -5.05 7.13 -3.19
CA ILE A 12 -5.42 5.71 -3.40
C ILE A 12 -4.48 4.79 -2.62
N ILE A 13 -3.17 5.04 -2.66
CA ILE A 13 -2.19 4.23 -1.88
C ILE A 13 -2.45 4.36 -0.38
N ALA A 14 -2.69 5.57 0.12
CA ALA A 14 -2.97 5.80 1.53
C ALA A 14 -4.25 5.06 1.97
N LEU A 15 -5.31 5.12 1.16
CA LEU A 15 -6.55 4.38 1.40
C LEU A 15 -6.31 2.87 1.39
N LEU A 16 -5.57 2.36 0.41
CA LEU A 16 -5.25 0.94 0.32
C LEU A 16 -4.45 0.48 1.54
N GLY A 17 -3.44 1.24 1.95
CA GLY A 17 -2.65 0.97 3.15
C GLY A 17 -3.50 0.97 4.42
N LEU A 18 -4.44 1.91 4.54
CA LEU A 18 -5.37 1.98 5.66
C LEU A 18 -6.35 0.80 5.68
N VAL A 19 -6.85 0.37 4.52
CA VAL A 19 -7.68 -0.82 4.39
C VAL A 19 -6.90 -2.06 4.83
N LEU A 20 -5.71 -2.30 4.28
CA LEU A 20 -4.88 -3.44 4.66
C LEU A 20 -4.54 -3.44 6.15
N TYR A 21 -4.22 -2.27 6.70
CA TYR A 21 -3.97 -2.10 8.13
C TYR A 21 -5.23 -2.35 8.97
N ARG A 22 -6.42 -1.93 8.54
CA ARG A 22 -7.66 -2.13 9.32
C ARG A 22 -8.11 -3.58 9.32
N TYR A 23 -7.99 -4.26 8.19
CA TYR A 23 -8.51 -5.60 8.01
C TYR A 23 -7.49 -6.71 8.29
N HIS A 24 -6.28 -6.38 8.77
CA HIS A 24 -5.26 -7.38 9.11
C HIS A 24 -5.71 -8.41 10.18
N ASN A 25 -6.66 -8.04 11.03
CA ASN A 25 -7.20 -8.86 12.12
C ASN A 25 -8.72 -9.03 12.02
N GLN A 26 -9.26 -8.93 10.81
CA GLN A 26 -10.68 -9.14 10.50
C GLN A 26 -10.79 -9.98 9.24
N GLN A 27 -11.99 -10.50 8.96
CA GLN A 27 -12.26 -11.15 7.68
C GLN A 27 -12.06 -10.11 6.56
N PHE A 28 -11.13 -10.40 5.64
CA PHE A 28 -10.87 -9.56 4.48
C PHE A 28 -11.30 -10.29 3.22
N MET A 29 -12.40 -9.82 2.62
CA MET A 29 -13.04 -10.44 1.47
C MET A 29 -13.39 -11.93 1.70
N ILE A 30 -12.58 -12.84 1.16
CA ILE A 30 -12.81 -14.30 1.12
C ILE A 30 -11.90 -15.02 2.12
N PHE A 31 -10.91 -14.32 2.69
CA PHE A 31 -9.93 -14.89 3.60
C PHE A 31 -10.32 -14.59 5.05
N ASP A 32 -10.32 -15.64 5.87
CA ASP A 32 -10.33 -15.46 7.32
C ASP A 32 -8.90 -15.30 7.82
N LEU A 33 -8.46 -14.03 7.97
CA LEU A 33 -7.12 -13.72 8.43
C LEU A 33 -6.90 -14.07 9.90
N THR A 34 -7.97 -14.42 10.62
CA THR A 34 -7.86 -14.94 11.99
C THR A 34 -7.34 -16.39 12.02
N GLU A 35 -7.63 -17.19 10.99
CA GLU A 35 -7.05 -18.54 10.83
C GLU A 35 -5.63 -18.48 10.25
N ASN A 36 -5.34 -17.55 9.34
CA ASN A 36 -4.02 -17.39 8.73
C ASN A 36 -3.26 -16.16 9.27
N THR A 37 -2.72 -16.31 10.48
CA THR A 37 -1.92 -15.29 11.18
C THR A 37 -0.71 -14.79 10.38
N ARG A 38 -0.15 -15.59 9.47
CA ARG A 38 0.94 -15.15 8.58
C ARG A 38 0.47 -14.10 7.59
N LEU A 39 -0.68 -14.33 6.93
CA LEU A 39 -1.32 -13.34 6.05
C LEU A 39 -1.67 -12.07 6.81
N GLY A 40 -2.25 -12.19 8.00
CA GLY A 40 -2.53 -11.05 8.89
C GLY A 40 -1.31 -10.17 9.13
N HIS A 41 -0.17 -10.76 9.49
CA HIS A 41 1.07 -10.01 9.66
C HIS A 41 1.57 -9.36 8.37
N VAL A 42 1.47 -10.04 7.23
CA VAL A 42 1.86 -9.48 5.92
C VAL A 42 1.00 -8.26 5.57
N LEU A 43 -0.32 -8.33 5.79
CA LEU A 43 -1.23 -7.20 5.57
C LEU A 43 -0.91 -6.02 6.48
N LEU A 44 -0.64 -6.28 7.77
CA LEU A 44 -0.27 -5.23 8.71
C LEU A 44 1.01 -4.51 8.24
N ILE A 45 2.07 -5.28 7.94
CA ILE A 45 3.36 -4.72 7.51
C ILE A 45 3.19 -3.95 6.20
N ALA A 46 2.51 -4.53 5.21
CA ALA A 46 2.29 -3.89 3.92
C ALA A 46 1.41 -2.65 4.02
N GLY A 47 0.38 -2.67 4.87
CA GLY A 47 -0.47 -1.52 5.15
C GLY A 47 0.33 -0.34 5.71
N ILE A 48 1.16 -0.59 6.73
CA ILE A 48 2.07 0.41 7.29
C ILE A 48 3.05 0.93 6.22
N LEU A 49 3.67 0.03 5.45
CA LEU A 49 4.61 0.40 4.39
C LEU A 49 3.96 1.29 3.32
N LEU A 50 2.73 1.00 2.90
CA LEU A 50 2.00 1.82 1.92
C LEU A 50 1.65 3.20 2.48
N ILE A 51 1.24 3.28 3.75
CA ILE A 51 0.99 4.57 4.42
C ILE A 51 2.29 5.39 4.48
N ILE A 52 3.41 4.80 4.90
CA ILE A 52 4.72 5.47 4.91
C ILE A 52 5.12 5.92 3.52
N THR A 53 4.90 5.07 2.50
CA THR A 53 5.22 5.39 1.11
C THR A 53 4.37 6.55 0.59
N ALA A 54 3.09 6.61 0.96
CA ALA A 54 2.21 7.73 0.61
C ALA A 54 2.66 9.04 1.28
N VAL A 55 3.02 9.00 2.56
CA VAL A 55 3.56 10.16 3.28
C VAL A 55 4.88 10.63 2.66
N CYS A 56 5.81 9.72 2.39
CA CYS A 56 7.06 10.04 1.68
C CYS A 56 6.80 10.59 0.27
N GLY A 57 5.83 10.07 -0.46
CA GLY A 57 5.45 10.58 -1.78
C GLY A 57 4.87 11.99 -1.73
N LEU A 58 4.13 12.31 -0.68
CA LEU A 58 3.64 13.66 -0.44
C LEU A 58 4.79 14.63 -0.11
N LEU A 59 5.76 14.19 0.71
CA LEU A 59 6.98 14.96 0.99
C LEU A 59 7.83 15.18 -0.28
N ILE A 60 8.02 14.16 -1.10
CA ILE A 60 8.77 14.26 -2.37
C ILE A 60 8.07 15.23 -3.33
N LEU A 61 6.74 15.17 -3.44
CA LEU A 61 5.97 16.09 -4.28
C LEU A 61 6.14 17.56 -3.85
N LEU A 62 6.35 17.81 -2.55
CA LEU A 62 6.44 19.14 -1.97
C LEU A 62 7.87 19.71 -1.98
N LEU A 63 8.88 18.86 -1.76
CA LEU A 63 10.29 19.29 -1.64
C LEU A 63 11.11 19.08 -2.92
N LEU A 64 10.77 18.10 -3.77
CA LEU A 64 11.61 17.64 -4.88
C LEU A 64 10.90 17.79 -6.25
N PRO A 65 11.66 17.76 -7.36
CA PRO A 65 11.09 17.73 -8.70
C PRO A 65 10.20 16.50 -8.92
N VAL A 66 9.14 16.66 -9.72
CA VAL A 66 8.14 15.62 -10.02
C VAL A 66 8.75 14.30 -10.52
N ILE A 67 9.92 14.32 -11.16
CA ILE A 67 10.63 13.11 -11.60
C ILE A 67 10.89 12.12 -10.44
N TRP A 68 11.10 12.63 -9.23
CA TRP A 68 11.36 11.81 -8.05
C TRP A 68 10.12 11.08 -7.51
N THR A 69 8.91 11.49 -7.91
CA THR A 69 7.68 10.76 -7.55
C THR A 69 7.58 9.41 -8.25
N LEU A 70 8.39 9.16 -9.29
CA LEU A 70 8.46 7.85 -9.92
C LEU A 70 8.93 6.78 -8.93
N ILE A 71 9.83 7.14 -8.01
CA ILE A 71 10.35 6.23 -6.98
C ILE A 71 9.22 5.75 -6.08
N THR A 72 8.32 6.67 -5.68
CA THR A 72 7.18 6.32 -4.82
C THR A 72 6.16 5.46 -5.54
N VAL A 73 5.98 5.64 -6.85
CA VAL A 73 5.18 4.72 -7.68
C VAL A 73 5.79 3.32 -7.72
N ILE A 74 7.10 3.21 -7.97
CA ILE A 74 7.80 1.92 -8.03
C ILE A 74 7.69 1.17 -6.70
N ILE A 75 7.97 1.85 -5.59
CA ILE A 75 7.90 1.27 -4.24
C ILE A 75 6.47 0.81 -3.93
N ALA A 76 5.47 1.65 -4.17
CA ALA A 76 4.08 1.29 -3.93
C ALA A 76 3.64 0.09 -4.78
N SER A 77 4.07 0.02 -6.04
CA SER A 77 3.77 -1.11 -6.93
C SER A 77 4.43 -2.41 -6.45
N LEU A 78 5.66 -2.35 -5.94
CA LEU A 78 6.34 -3.53 -5.37
C LEU A 78 5.60 -4.05 -4.14
N ILE A 79 5.18 -3.16 -3.24
CA ILE A 79 4.43 -3.54 -2.04
C ILE A 79 3.08 -4.15 -2.42
N ALA A 80 2.33 -3.50 -3.31
CA ALA A 80 1.02 -4.00 -3.76
C ALA A 80 1.15 -5.34 -4.48
N GLY A 81 2.16 -5.50 -5.35
CA GLY A 81 2.45 -6.75 -6.03
C GLY A 81 2.82 -7.87 -5.07
N PHE A 82 3.65 -7.60 -4.07
CA PHE A 82 4.02 -8.57 -3.03
C PHE A 82 2.80 -9.05 -2.25
N VAL A 83 1.93 -8.13 -1.83
CA VAL A 83 0.66 -8.46 -1.16
C VAL A 83 -0.20 -9.35 -2.04
N GLY A 84 -0.36 -9.00 -3.33
CA GLY A 84 -1.13 -9.81 -4.28
C GLY A 84 -0.60 -11.24 -4.44
N ILE A 85 0.73 -11.40 -4.51
CA ILE A 85 1.36 -12.73 -4.58
C ILE A 85 1.09 -13.51 -3.29
N CYS A 86 1.25 -12.89 -2.12
CA CYS A 86 0.97 -13.55 -0.84
C CYS A 86 -0.46 -14.07 -0.78
N PHE A 87 -1.45 -13.28 -1.21
CA PHE A 87 -2.85 -13.71 -1.32
C PHE A 87 -3.04 -14.88 -2.30
N ALA A 88 -2.39 -14.85 -3.46
CA ALA A 88 -2.50 -15.91 -4.46
C ALA A 88 -1.88 -17.24 -3.99
N THR A 89 -0.79 -17.19 -3.23
CA THR A 89 -0.11 -18.39 -2.69
C THR A 89 -0.75 -18.95 -1.42
N SER A 90 -1.72 -18.24 -0.85
CA SER A 90 -2.44 -18.62 0.37
C SER A 90 -3.85 -19.18 0.14
N LEU A 91 -4.26 -19.24 -1.13
CA LEU A 91 -5.43 -20.00 -1.63
C LEU A 91 -5.06 -21.47 -1.81
#